data_AF-A0A2H0AUQ1-F1
#
_entry.id   AF-A0A2H0AUQ1-F1
#
_cell.length_a   1.000
_cell.length_b   1.000
_cell.length_c   1.000
_cell.angle_alpha   90.00
_cell.angle_beta   90.00
_cell.angle_gamma   90.00
#
_symmetry.space_group_name_H-M   'P 1'
#
loop_
_entity.id
_entity.type
_entity.pdbx_description
1 polymer ?
#
loop_
_entity_poly.entity_id
_entity_poly.type
_entity_poly.pdbx_seq_one_letter_code
_entity_poly.pdbx_strand_id
1 'polypeptide(L)'
;MTVGAAEVFEKAKQYLQKNYPDLESFTMPYCSLYEGIYEKKRYYRVQISYKLKGDSYNRSAILQANSETGEIEMFKDGFTWTYWT
;
A
#
# COMPACT_ATOMS: atom_id res chain seq x y z
N MET A 1 -11.20 -17.52 -2.59
CA MET A 1 -10.56 -17.17 -3.89
C MET A 1 -9.70 -15.95 -3.64
N THR A 2 -8.48 -15.88 -4.19
CA THR A 2 -7.59 -14.72 -4.02
C THR A 2 -7.84 -13.73 -5.15
N VAL A 3 -8.02 -12.44 -4.84
CA VAL A 3 -8.10 -11.39 -5.87
C VAL A 3 -6.76 -11.20 -6.55
N GLY A 4 -6.77 -10.71 -7.80
CA GLY A 4 -5.53 -10.42 -8.52
C GLY A 4 -4.80 -9.19 -7.95
N ALA A 5 -3.47 -9.18 -8.04
CA ALA A 5 -2.66 -8.02 -7.65
C ALA A 5 -3.05 -6.73 -8.39
N ALA A 6 -3.52 -6.84 -9.64
CA ALA A 6 -4.02 -5.70 -10.42
C ALA A 6 -5.23 -5.02 -9.77
N GLU A 7 -6.16 -5.80 -9.20
CA GLU A 7 -7.32 -5.26 -8.48
C GLU A 7 -6.89 -4.52 -7.21
N VAL A 8 -5.90 -5.08 -6.51
CA VAL A 8 -5.31 -4.44 -5.32
C VAL A 8 -4.66 -3.12 -5.69
N PHE A 9 -3.94 -3.04 -6.81
CA PHE A 9 -3.35 -1.78 -7.27
C PHE A 9 -4.40 -0.73 -7.64
N GLU A 10 -5.49 -1.12 -8.29
CA GLU A 10 -6.59 -0.19 -8.59
C GLU A 10 -7.24 0.34 -7.31
N LYS A 11 -7.50 -0.54 -6.33
CA LYS A 11 -8.02 -0.13 -5.02
C LYS A 11 -7.05 0.77 -4.26
N ALA A 12 -5.75 0.47 -4.29
CA ALA A 12 -4.71 1.30 -3.70
C ALA A 12 -4.65 2.69 -4.34
N LYS A 13 -4.72 2.77 -5.67
CA LYS A 13 -4.80 4.02 -6.42
C LYS A 13 -6.02 4.83 -6.02
N GLN A 14 -7.21 4.22 -5.99
CA GLN A 14 -8.44 4.89 -5.57
C GLN A 14 -8.34 5.42 -4.14
N TYR A 15 -7.74 4.65 -3.23
CA TYR A 15 -7.50 5.08 -1.87
C TYR A 15 -6.58 6.29 -1.79
N LEU A 16 -5.45 6.29 -2.51
CA LEU A 16 -4.53 7.42 -2.54
C LEU A 16 -5.22 8.68 -3.06
N GLN A 17 -5.92 8.58 -4.19
CA GLN A 17 -6.63 9.71 -4.81
C GLN A 17 -7.76 10.26 -3.91
N LYS A 18 -8.44 9.39 -3.17
CA LYS A 18 -9.52 9.78 -2.25
C LYS A 18 -9.00 10.48 -0.98
N ASN A 19 -7.90 9.98 -0.41
CA ASN A 19 -7.40 10.47 0.88
C ASN A 19 -6.38 11.61 0.74
N TYR A 20 -5.73 11.74 -0.42
CA TYR A 20 -4.73 12.77 -0.72
C TYR A 20 -5.17 13.57 -1.95
N PRO A 21 -6.05 14.58 -1.81
CA PRO A 21 -6.59 15.35 -2.93
C PRO A 21 -5.51 16.20 -3.64
N ASP A 22 -4.39 16.45 -2.97
CA ASP A 22 -3.21 17.17 -3.45
C ASP A 22 -2.10 16.24 -3.94
N LEU A 23 -2.41 14.96 -4.17
CA LEU A 23 -1.49 13.97 -4.74
C LEU A 23 -0.99 14.40 -6.12
N GLU A 24 0.30 14.69 -6.22
CA GLU A 24 0.96 15.10 -7.46
C GLU A 24 1.38 13.88 -8.28
N SER A 25 1.96 12.87 -7.64
CA SER A 25 2.36 11.63 -8.29
C SER A 25 2.47 10.48 -7.29
N PHE A 26 2.38 9.23 -7.78
CA PHE A 26 2.66 8.05 -6.98
C PHE A 26 3.16 6.89 -7.84
N THR A 27 3.89 5.97 -7.23
CA THR A 27 4.34 4.70 -7.79
C THR A 27 4.13 3.59 -6.77
N MET A 28 3.90 2.38 -7.26
CA MET A 28 3.70 1.18 -6.42
C MET A 28 4.70 0.10 -6.87
N PRO A 29 5.99 0.28 -6.55
CA PRO A 29 7.06 -0.53 -7.15
C PRO A 29 7.03 -2.00 -6.71
N TYR A 30 6.36 -2.31 -5.60
CA TYR A 30 6.38 -3.65 -5.03
C TYR A 30 5.03 -4.05 -4.46
N CYS A 31 4.64 -5.28 -4.75
CA CYS A 31 3.46 -5.94 -4.19
C CYS A 31 3.79 -7.41 -3.96
N SER A 32 3.59 -7.88 -2.73
CA SER A 32 3.78 -9.28 -2.36
C SER A 32 2.56 -9.81 -1.64
N LEU A 33 2.13 -11.02 -2.00
CA LEU A 33 1.20 -11.79 -1.19
C LEU A 33 1.97 -12.36 0.01
N TYR A 34 1.54 -11.99 1.21
CA TYR A 34 2.08 -12.49 2.46
C TYR A 34 1.06 -13.42 3.12
N GLU A 35 1.53 -14.53 3.67
CA GLU A 35 0.74 -15.46 4.46
C GLU A 35 1.25 -15.45 5.91
N GLY A 36 0.41 -14.95 6.82
CA GLY A 36 0.73 -14.89 8.23
C GLY A 36 0.86 -16.30 8.82
N ILE A 37 2.06 -16.64 9.28
CA ILE A 37 2.40 -17.96 9.84
C ILE A 37 1.48 -18.36 11.01
N TYR A 38 1.06 -17.38 11.82
CA TYR A 38 0.25 -17.61 13.02
C TYR A 38 -1.25 -17.35 12.84
N GLU A 39 -1.62 -16.39 12.00
CA GLU A 39 -3.01 -15.93 11.87
C GLU A 39 -3.77 -16.67 10.76
N LYS A 40 -3.08 -17.48 9.94
CA LYS A 40 -3.61 -18.08 8.70
C LYS A 40 -4.30 -17.05 7.78
N LYS A 41 -3.95 -15.78 7.93
CA LYS A 41 -4.50 -14.68 7.14
C LYS A 41 -3.54 -14.36 6.01
N ARG A 42 -4.09 -14.27 4.81
CA ARG A 42 -3.36 -13.84 3.61
C ARG A 42 -3.70 -12.38 3.31
N TYR A 43 -2.68 -11.60 3.01
CA TYR A 43 -2.85 -10.20 2.62
C TYR A 43 -1.78 -9.78 1.62
N TYR A 44 -2.13 -8.83 0.78
CA TYR A 44 -1.18 -8.14 -0.08
C TYR A 44 -0.50 -7.03 0.71
N ARG A 45 0.83 -6.97 0.63
CA ARG A 45 1.62 -5.84 1.10
C ARG A 45 2.12 -5.06 -0.11
N VAL A 46 1.70 -3.81 -0.22
CA VAL A 46 2.07 -2.90 -1.31
C VAL A 46 2.97 -1.81 -0.76
N GLN A 47 4.14 -1.64 -1.37
CA GLN A 47 4.98 -0.48 -1.12
C GLN A 47 4.53 0.65 -2.04
N ILE A 48 4.39 1.84 -1.48
CA ILE A 48 3.93 3.03 -2.19
C ILE A 48 4.98 4.11 -2.00
N SER A 49 5.35 4.78 -3.08
CA SER A 49 6.08 6.04 -3.06
C SER A 49 5.18 7.11 -3.67
N TYR A 50 4.90 8.20 -2.97
CA TYR A 50 4.02 9.25 -3.46
C TYR A 50 4.50 10.64 -3.10
N LYS A 51 4.07 11.64 -3.86
CA LYS A 51 4.43 13.05 -3.66
C LYS A 51 3.17 13.89 -3.59
N LEU A 52 3.08 14.73 -2.57
CA LEU A 52 2.02 15.74 -2.47
C LEU A 52 2.51 17.05 -3.05
N LYS A 53 1.57 17.86 -3.54
CA LYS A 53 1.88 19.17 -4.11
C LYS A 53 2.49 20.07 -3.02
N GLY A 54 3.69 20.58 -3.29
CA GLY A 54 4.45 21.41 -2.34
C GLY A 54 5.43 20.63 -1.46
N ASP A 55 5.41 19.30 -1.49
CA ASP A 55 6.46 18.51 -0.86
C ASP A 55 7.77 18.62 -1.64
N SER A 56 8.88 18.73 -0.91
CA SER A 56 10.23 18.74 -1.48
C SER A 56 10.72 17.34 -1.89
N TYR A 57 10.12 16.28 -1.35
CA TYR A 57 10.55 14.89 -1.56
C TYR A 57 9.35 13.92 -1.57
N ASN A 58 9.56 12.74 -2.17
CA ASN A 58 8.57 11.67 -2.14
C ASN A 58 8.46 11.05 -0.75
N ARG A 59 7.24 10.79 -0.31
CA ARG A 59 6.90 10.01 0.88
C ARG A 59 6.83 8.53 0.54
N SER A 60 7.05 7.69 1.55
CA SER A 60 6.96 6.24 1.43
C SER A 60 5.91 5.70 2.39
N ALA A 61 5.05 4.81 1.91
CA ALA A 61 4.04 4.14 2.70
C ALA A 61 3.99 2.64 2.42
N ILE A 62 3.45 1.90 3.38
CA ILE A 62 3.04 0.51 3.23
C ILE A 62 1.52 0.45 3.31
N LEU A 63 0.92 -0.23 2.35
CA LEU A 63 -0.50 -0.56 2.34
C LEU A 63 -0.66 -2.07 2.48
N GLN A 64 -1.61 -2.48 3.33
CA GLN A 64 -2.02 -3.86 3.46
C GLN A 64 -3.46 -4.01 2.95
N ALA A 65 -3.66 -4.94 2.02
CA ALA A 65 -4.97 -5.27 1.48
C ALA A 65 -5.32 -6.72 1.73
N ASN A 66 -6.57 -6.99 2.07
CA ASN A 66 -7.09 -8.35 2.24
C ASN A 66 -6.94 -9.14 0.94
N SER A 67 -6.41 -10.36 0.98
CA SER A 67 -6.16 -11.12 -0.25
C SER A 67 -7.41 -11.69 -0.90
N GLU A 68 -8.54 -11.76 -0.18
CA GLU A 68 -9.81 -12.31 -0.69
C GLU A 68 -10.76 -11.24 -1.20
N THR A 69 -10.75 -10.05 -0.58
CA THR A 69 -11.63 -8.93 -0.98
C THR A 69 -10.88 -7.78 -1.67
N GLY A 70 -9.55 -7.73 -1.59
CA GLY A 70 -8.75 -6.60 -2.05
C GLY A 70 -8.94 -5.31 -1.25
N GLU A 71 -9.76 -5.33 -0.20
CA GLU A 71 -10.03 -4.16 0.63
C GLU A 71 -8.79 -3.77 1.44
N ILE A 72 -8.57 -2.47 1.57
CA ILE A 72 -7.42 -1.93 2.28
C ILE A 72 -7.71 -1.97 3.77
N GLU A 73 -6.96 -2.79 4.49
CA GLU A 73 -7.11 -2.99 5.93
C GLU A 73 -6.21 -2.04 6.72
N MET A 74 -5.09 -1.61 6.12
CA MET A 74 -4.14 -0.72 6.78
C MET A 74 -3.36 0.10 5.74
N PHE A 75 -3.08 1.35 6.10
CA PHE A 75 -2.16 2.23 5.39
C PHE A 75 -1.25 2.90 6.41
N LYS A 76 0.06 2.83 6.19
CA LYS A 76 1.06 3.39 7.10
C LYS A 76 2.02 4.30 6.34
N ASP A 77 1.83 5.61 6.52
CA ASP A 77 2.72 6.67 6.03
C ASP A 77 4.04 6.70 6.83
N GLY A 78 5.10 7.20 6.21
CA GLY A 78 6.38 7.43 6.87
C GLY A 78 7.20 6.17 7.16
N PHE A 79 7.08 5.12 6.33
CA PHE A 79 7.87 3.90 6.49
C PHE A 79 9.32 4.14 6.04
N THR A 80 10.09 4.92 6.80
CA THR A 80 11.54 4.71 6.89
C THR A 80 11.74 3.32 7.44
N TRP A 81 12.51 2.47 6.74
CA TRP A 81 12.95 1.19 7.28
C TRP A 81 13.70 1.44 8.60
N THR A 82 12.99 1.49 9.72
CA THR A 82 13.61 1.31 11.03
C THR A 82 14.09 -0.12 11.03
N TYR A 83 15.40 -0.27 10.86
CA TYR A 83 16.16 -1.48 11.11
C TYR A 83 15.56 -2.16 12.36
N TRP A 84 15.05 -3.38 12.20
CA TRP A 84 14.71 -4.21 13.35
C TRP A 84 16.04 -4.66 13.93
N THR A 85 16.51 -3.95 14.98
CA THR A 85 17.58 -4.43 15.85
C THR A 85 17.04 -5.49 16.79
#